data_AF-A0A1R1BTG9-F1
#
_entry.id   AF-A0A1R1BTG9-F1
#
_cell.length_a   1.000
_cell.length_b   1.000
_cell.length_c   1.000
_cell.angle_alpha   90.00
_cell.angle_beta   90.00
_cell.angle_gamma   90.00
#
_symmetry.space_group_name_H-M   'P 1'
#
loop_
_entity.id
_entity.type
_entity.pdbx_description
1 polymer ?
#
loop_
_entity_poly.entity_id
_entity_poly.type
_entity_poly.pdbx_seq_one_letter_code
_entity_poly.pdbx_strand_id
1 'polypeptide(L)'
;MPSKHPITALLLSLIPGLGHLYINRIIRAFFYAASFFGPLLLAFLIVLAKGLHRYEGPLIILIGFALLAGAINLLDMFITVVGGRGPFAARVRQSSYGGDAQESYYSDTAQASHGDNERVNTILLSFIPGLGHLQLGMMQRGLAFLIAFFGALTMIVFVASVTNSDRFIVFLGVLPIIWLYSLFDCVQQLQRKRQGEMLLDRTFLEDFQASREDGKRSKVIATFLSIVPGVGHLYLGLQKRGLQLMIAFFLSIYILDVLRLSIFLFLIPILWFYSFFDALQHISKQGQEPLKDVPIVDWLVNHQKWVGMVLLALGVYYLTDEMLLTALDRWFPKEQISILFHRYFQTVVVSILLIGGGLRLLAGGNRRPSDHKKR
;
A
#
# COMPACT_ATOMS: atom_id res chain seq x y z
N MET A 1 22.62 -37.64 21.09
CA MET A 1 22.06 -37.08 19.84
C MET A 1 21.95 -35.57 20.01
N PRO A 2 22.32 -34.75 19.01
CA PRO A 2 22.23 -33.29 19.14
C PRO A 2 20.80 -32.88 19.46
N SER A 3 20.63 -31.98 20.44
CA SER A 3 19.30 -31.50 20.84
C SER A 3 18.66 -30.74 19.69
N LYS A 4 17.54 -31.25 19.19
CA LYS A 4 16.80 -30.61 18.10
C LYS A 4 16.18 -29.31 18.60
N HIS A 5 16.35 -28.21 17.86
CA HIS A 5 15.76 -26.93 18.25
C HIS A 5 14.40 -26.69 17.56
N PRO A 6 13.40 -26.13 18.26
CA PRO A 6 12.07 -25.86 17.68
C PRO A 6 12.15 -24.82 16.54
N ILE A 7 13.04 -23.85 16.69
CA ILE A 7 13.27 -22.79 15.70
C ILE A 7 13.88 -23.37 14.42
N THR A 8 14.85 -24.28 14.54
CA THR A 8 15.44 -24.95 13.36
C THR A 8 14.43 -25.84 12.65
N ALA A 9 13.49 -26.46 13.37
CA ALA A 9 12.40 -27.22 12.76
C ALA A 9 11.43 -26.31 11.98
N LEU A 10 11.13 -25.13 12.50
CA LEU A 10 10.30 -24.13 11.83
C LEU A 10 11.00 -23.56 10.58
N LEU A 11 12.28 -23.20 10.68
CA LEU A 11 13.07 -22.72 9.53
C LEU A 11 13.17 -23.78 8.43
N LEU A 12 13.42 -25.03 8.81
CA LEU A 12 13.45 -26.13 7.84
C LEU A 12 12.06 -26.38 7.22
N SER A 13 10.96 -26.05 7.88
CA SER A 13 9.62 -26.18 7.27
C SER A 13 9.32 -25.16 6.17
N LEU A 14 10.17 -24.15 5.96
CA LEU A 14 10.08 -23.25 4.80
C LEU A 14 10.20 -24.01 3.48
N ILE A 15 10.98 -25.09 3.47
CA ILE A 15 10.98 -26.07 2.37
C ILE A 15 9.99 -27.16 2.76
N PRO A 16 8.87 -27.32 2.02
CA PRO A 16 7.83 -28.27 2.40
C PRO A 16 8.36 -29.68 2.61
N GLY A 17 8.10 -30.24 3.80
CA GLY A 17 8.58 -31.54 4.25
C GLY A 17 9.88 -31.55 5.08
N LEU A 18 10.82 -30.61 4.90
CA LEU A 18 12.13 -30.67 5.59
C LEU A 18 12.03 -30.45 7.11
N GLY A 19 11.13 -29.58 7.58
CA GLY A 19 10.87 -29.38 9.01
C GLY A 19 10.36 -30.65 9.69
N HIS A 20 9.48 -31.40 9.02
CA HIS A 20 8.98 -32.69 9.51
C HIS A 20 10.05 -33.79 9.48
N LEU A 21 10.92 -33.78 8.48
CA LEU A 21 12.05 -34.71 8.39
C LEU A 21 13.05 -34.46 9.54
N TYR A 22 13.32 -33.20 9.87
CA TYR A 22 14.16 -32.81 11.00
C TYR A 22 13.64 -33.36 12.33
N ILE A 23 12.32 -33.38 12.56
CA ILE A 23 11.71 -33.97 13.76
C ILE A 23 11.37 -35.46 13.64
N ASN A 24 11.89 -36.15 12.62
CA ASN A 24 11.72 -37.58 12.36
C ASN A 24 10.27 -38.02 12.04
N ARG A 25 9.43 -37.12 11.50
CA ARG A 25 8.09 -37.43 10.98
C ARG A 25 8.12 -37.71 9.48
N ILE A 26 8.69 -38.86 9.11
CA ILE A 26 9.00 -39.23 7.71
C ILE A 26 7.75 -39.24 6.81
N ILE A 27 6.63 -39.78 7.30
CA ILE A 27 5.37 -39.88 6.51
C ILE A 27 4.86 -38.49 6.13
N ARG A 28 4.81 -37.56 7.10
CA ARG A 28 4.35 -36.17 6.85
C ARG A 28 5.35 -35.39 6.00
N ALA A 29 6.64 -35.61 6.22
CA ALA A 29 7.68 -35.00 5.40
C ALA A 29 7.52 -35.35 3.92
N PHE A 30 7.32 -36.63 3.61
CA PHE A 30 7.11 -37.09 2.24
C PHE A 30 5.80 -36.58 1.66
N PHE A 31 4.71 -36.60 2.45
CA PHE A 31 3.40 -36.13 1.99
C PHE A 31 3.41 -34.64 1.60
N TYR A 32 4.00 -33.77 2.42
CA TYR A 32 4.09 -32.34 2.13
C TYR A 32 5.08 -32.03 1.00
N ALA A 33 6.21 -32.75 0.93
CA ALA A 33 7.14 -32.62 -0.18
C ALA A 33 6.47 -33.03 -1.51
N ALA A 34 5.79 -34.17 -1.56
CA ALA A 34 5.11 -34.65 -2.76
C ALA A 34 3.95 -33.72 -3.18
N SER A 35 3.16 -33.24 -2.21
CA SER A 35 2.03 -32.33 -2.48
C SER A 35 2.46 -30.93 -2.94
N PHE A 36 3.68 -30.52 -2.58
CA PHE A 36 4.26 -29.24 -3.02
C PHE A 36 5.01 -29.37 -4.36
N PHE A 37 5.99 -30.27 -4.43
CA PHE A 37 6.88 -30.41 -5.60
C PHE A 37 6.22 -31.16 -6.75
N GLY A 38 5.27 -32.07 -6.50
CA GLY A 38 4.58 -32.83 -7.54
C GLY A 38 3.79 -31.95 -8.52
N PRO A 39 2.87 -31.09 -8.04
CA PRO A 39 2.14 -30.16 -8.89
C PRO A 39 3.05 -29.13 -9.59
N LEU A 40 4.11 -28.68 -8.93
CA LEU A 40 5.11 -27.78 -9.54
C LEU A 40 5.89 -28.47 -10.67
N LEU A 41 6.29 -29.72 -10.47
CA LEU A 41 6.95 -30.53 -11.51
C LEU A 41 6.01 -30.77 -12.68
N LEU A 42 4.75 -31.10 -12.41
CA LEU A 42 3.73 -31.29 -13.44
C LEU A 42 3.49 -30.00 -14.25
N ALA A 43 3.37 -28.86 -13.56
CA ALA A 43 3.22 -27.55 -14.19
C ALA A 43 4.44 -27.23 -15.09
N PHE A 44 5.65 -27.50 -14.59
CA PHE A 44 6.88 -27.34 -15.37
C PHE A 44 6.92 -28.22 -16.63
N LEU A 45 6.53 -29.50 -16.52
CA LEU A 45 6.48 -30.42 -17.66
C LEU A 45 5.43 -30.02 -18.70
N ILE A 46 4.27 -29.49 -18.27
CA ILE A 46 3.22 -28.98 -19.17
C ILE A 46 3.74 -27.78 -19.97
N VAL A 47 4.43 -26.85 -19.31
CA VAL A 47 5.07 -25.70 -19.96
C VAL A 47 6.12 -26.14 -20.98
N LEU A 48 6.96 -27.11 -20.61
CA LEU A 48 8.01 -27.66 -21.47
C LEU A 48 7.45 -28.39 -22.70
N ALA A 49 6.33 -29.10 -22.56
CA ALA A 49 5.79 -29.95 -23.61
C ALA A 49 4.93 -29.23 -24.65
N LYS A 50 4.21 -28.15 -24.30
CA LYS A 50 3.16 -27.58 -25.17
C LYS A 50 3.09 -26.05 -25.26
N GLY A 51 3.97 -25.31 -24.59
CA GLY A 51 3.99 -23.84 -24.60
C GLY A 51 2.82 -23.20 -23.81
N LEU A 52 3.02 -21.96 -23.37
CA LEU A 52 2.19 -21.27 -22.37
C LEU A 52 0.73 -21.03 -22.78
N HIS A 53 0.44 -20.90 -24.08
CA HIS A 53 -0.81 -20.29 -24.55
C HIS A 53 -2.07 -21.18 -24.57
N ARG A 54 -1.99 -22.46 -24.16
CA ARG A 54 -3.14 -23.38 -24.24
C ARG A 54 -3.64 -23.95 -22.91
N TYR A 55 -2.98 -23.65 -21.78
CA TYR A 55 -3.29 -24.25 -20.48
C TYR A 55 -3.14 -23.30 -19.27
N GLU A 56 -3.46 -22.01 -19.41
CA GLU A 56 -3.33 -21.04 -18.31
C GLU A 56 -4.15 -21.43 -17.06
N GLY A 57 -5.40 -21.90 -17.23
CA GLY A 57 -6.26 -22.33 -16.13
C GLY A 57 -5.68 -23.50 -15.30
N PRO A 58 -5.36 -24.65 -15.91
CA PRO A 58 -4.78 -25.79 -15.20
C PRO A 58 -3.44 -25.47 -14.51
N LEU A 59 -2.60 -24.61 -15.10
CA LEU A 59 -1.32 -24.20 -14.50
C LEU A 59 -1.52 -23.39 -13.23
N ILE A 60 -2.47 -22.43 -13.24
CA ILE A 60 -2.81 -21.63 -12.06
C ILE A 60 -3.33 -22.53 -10.93
N ILE A 61 -4.17 -23.52 -11.24
CA ILE A 61 -4.70 -24.46 -10.24
C ILE A 61 -3.58 -25.30 -9.61
N LEU A 62 -2.63 -25.80 -10.41
CA LEU A 62 -1.49 -26.59 -9.92
C LEU A 62 -0.56 -25.77 -9.03
N ILE A 63 -0.24 -24.54 -9.43
CA ILE A 63 0.59 -23.63 -8.63
C ILE A 63 -0.15 -23.24 -7.34
N GLY A 64 -1.44 -22.92 -7.41
CA GLY A 64 -2.28 -22.61 -6.24
C GLY A 64 -2.34 -23.77 -5.26
N PHE A 65 -2.52 -25.00 -5.73
CA PHE A 65 -2.51 -26.20 -4.90
C PHE A 65 -1.15 -26.41 -4.21
N ALA A 66 -0.03 -26.20 -4.93
CA ALA A 66 1.30 -26.30 -4.34
C ALA A 66 1.50 -25.26 -3.22
N LEU A 67 1.15 -23.99 -3.46
CA LEU A 67 1.26 -22.93 -2.44
C LEU A 67 0.41 -23.24 -1.21
N LEU A 68 -0.80 -23.75 -1.41
CA LEU A 68 -1.69 -24.17 -0.33
C LEU A 68 -1.08 -25.32 0.49
N ALA A 69 -0.51 -26.34 -0.18
CA ALA A 69 0.19 -27.42 0.50
C ALA A 69 1.40 -26.92 1.32
N GLY A 70 2.14 -25.94 0.80
CA GLY A 70 3.24 -25.28 1.52
C GLY A 70 2.78 -24.52 2.77
N ALA A 71 1.66 -23.81 2.67
CA ALA A 71 1.04 -23.11 3.80
C ALA A 71 0.53 -24.07 4.88
N ILE A 72 -0.13 -25.18 4.49
CA ILE A 72 -0.56 -26.22 5.44
C ILE A 72 0.63 -26.86 6.14
N ASN A 73 1.72 -27.14 5.42
CA ASN A 73 2.96 -27.68 6.00
C ASN A 73 3.54 -26.73 7.08
N LEU A 74 3.60 -25.43 6.80
CA LEU A 74 4.06 -24.43 7.76
C LEU A 74 3.16 -24.38 9.00
N LEU A 75 1.84 -24.44 8.80
CA LEU A 75 0.85 -24.43 9.87
C LEU A 75 0.93 -25.71 10.73
N ASP A 76 1.07 -26.90 10.13
CA ASP A 76 1.24 -28.16 10.87
C ASP A 76 2.53 -28.17 11.70
N MET A 77 3.62 -27.61 11.15
CA MET A 77 4.88 -27.48 11.88
C MET A 77 4.76 -26.48 13.04
N PHE A 78 4.10 -25.34 12.83
CA PHE A 78 3.83 -24.35 13.88
C PHE A 78 3.01 -24.94 15.03
N ILE A 79 1.90 -25.63 14.73
CA ILE A 79 1.07 -26.33 15.74
C ILE A 79 1.90 -27.39 16.46
N THR A 80 2.80 -28.08 15.77
CA THR A 80 3.66 -29.10 16.36
C THR A 80 4.68 -28.52 17.33
N VAL A 81 5.25 -27.36 17.01
CA VAL A 81 6.20 -26.65 17.89
C VAL A 81 5.49 -26.03 19.10
N VAL A 82 4.37 -25.33 18.87
CA VAL A 82 3.64 -24.59 19.90
C VAL A 82 2.80 -25.50 20.79
N GLY A 83 2.18 -26.53 20.22
CA GLY A 83 1.35 -27.50 20.96
C GLY A 83 2.14 -28.48 21.81
N GLY A 84 3.47 -28.35 21.90
CA GLY A 84 4.34 -29.22 22.69
C GLY A 84 4.32 -30.69 22.27
N ARG A 85 3.80 -31.01 21.08
CA ARG A 85 3.63 -32.39 20.60
C ARG A 85 4.86 -32.83 19.80
N GLY A 86 5.77 -33.55 20.43
CA GLY A 86 6.96 -34.12 19.76
C GLY A 86 8.21 -34.06 20.64
N PRO A 87 9.43 -34.22 20.07
CA PRO A 87 10.69 -34.27 20.84
C PRO A 87 11.02 -33.00 21.64
N PHE A 88 10.23 -31.93 21.48
CA PHE A 88 10.39 -30.67 22.20
C PHE A 88 9.67 -30.62 23.57
N ALA A 89 8.81 -31.61 23.88
CA ALA A 89 8.10 -31.69 25.16
C ALA A 89 9.03 -31.91 26.37
N ALA A 90 10.18 -32.57 26.16
CA ALA A 90 11.12 -32.91 27.22
C ALA A 90 11.87 -31.70 27.81
N ARG A 91 12.02 -30.61 27.04
CA ARG A 91 12.76 -29.41 27.50
C ARG A 91 11.97 -28.58 28.51
N VAL A 92 10.64 -28.57 28.43
CA VAL A 92 9.78 -27.80 29.35
C VAL A 92 9.75 -28.43 30.76
N ARG A 93 10.00 -29.74 30.89
CA ARG A 93 10.02 -30.42 32.21
C ARG A 93 11.37 -30.38 32.92
N GLN A 94 12.48 -30.12 32.22
CA GLN A 94 13.81 -30.20 32.80
C GLN A 94 14.29 -28.89 33.46
N SER A 95 13.56 -27.79 33.25
CA SER A 95 13.87 -26.46 33.82
C SER A 95 13.40 -26.25 35.26
N SER A 96 12.76 -27.25 35.90
CA SER A 96 12.13 -27.08 37.22
C SER A 96 12.76 -27.88 38.37
N TYR A 97 13.90 -28.55 38.19
CA TYR A 97 14.57 -29.22 39.32
C TYR A 97 16.12 -29.23 39.19
N GLY A 98 16.80 -28.56 40.12
CA GLY A 98 18.25 -28.59 40.36
C GLY A 98 18.98 -27.33 39.87
N GLY A 99 19.73 -26.57 40.69
CA GLY A 99 20.13 -26.69 42.09
C GLY A 99 20.94 -25.44 42.47
N ASP A 100 20.99 -25.17 43.77
CA ASP A 100 21.61 -24.00 44.41
C ASP A 100 23.13 -23.85 44.19
N ALA A 101 23.56 -22.58 44.34
CA ALA A 101 24.88 -22.11 44.73
C ALA A 101 26.04 -22.15 43.71
N GLN A 102 26.09 -21.17 42.78
CA GLN A 102 27.33 -20.44 42.43
C GLN A 102 27.08 -19.20 41.55
N GLU A 103 26.40 -18.17 42.05
CA GLU A 103 26.21 -16.91 41.31
C GLU A 103 27.14 -15.82 41.87
N SER A 104 28.11 -15.36 41.06
CA SER A 104 28.67 -13.98 41.11
C SER A 104 29.80 -13.69 40.09
N TYR A 105 30.26 -14.65 39.26
CA TYR A 105 31.33 -14.36 38.28
C TYR A 105 31.05 -14.79 36.83
N TYR A 106 29.91 -15.46 36.57
CA TYR A 106 29.49 -15.89 35.22
C TYR A 106 28.37 -15.02 34.62
N SER A 107 27.90 -13.99 35.32
CA SER A 107 26.76 -13.17 34.89
C SER A 107 27.11 -12.29 33.68
N ASP A 108 28.30 -11.69 33.61
CA ASP A 108 28.63 -10.70 32.57
C ASP A 108 28.82 -11.32 31.17
N THR A 109 29.49 -12.47 31.07
CA THR A 109 29.67 -13.18 29.79
C THR A 109 28.40 -13.88 29.32
N ALA A 110 27.55 -14.34 30.24
CA ALA A 110 26.24 -14.91 29.90
C ALA A 110 25.23 -13.84 29.48
N GLN A 111 25.21 -12.66 30.11
CA GLN A 111 24.35 -11.53 29.72
C GLN A 111 24.74 -10.93 28.36
N ALA A 112 26.04 -10.77 28.09
CA ALA A 112 26.52 -10.30 26.79
C ALA A 112 26.16 -11.28 25.65
N SER A 113 26.36 -12.58 25.88
CA SER A 113 26.00 -13.65 24.92
C SER A 113 24.48 -13.74 24.69
N HIS A 114 23.66 -13.55 25.73
CA HIS A 114 22.20 -13.51 25.59
C HIS A 114 21.72 -12.31 24.78
N GLY A 115 22.30 -11.12 24.99
CA GLY A 115 21.93 -9.90 24.25
C GLY A 115 22.32 -9.94 22.77
N ASP A 116 23.47 -10.52 22.44
CA ASP A 116 23.91 -10.67 21.04
C ASP A 116 23.07 -11.71 20.29
N ASN A 117 22.73 -12.82 20.94
CA ASN A 117 21.84 -13.83 20.36
C ASN A 117 20.41 -13.29 20.16
N GLU A 118 19.90 -12.49 21.10
CA GLU A 118 18.59 -11.84 20.96
C GLU A 118 18.58 -10.91 19.75
N ARG A 119 19.61 -10.06 19.59
CA ARG A 119 19.74 -9.14 18.45
C ARG A 119 19.73 -9.87 17.11
N VAL A 120 20.59 -10.87 16.97
CA VAL A 120 20.72 -11.63 15.72
C VAL A 120 19.40 -12.34 15.40
N ASN A 121 18.79 -12.99 16.40
CA ASN A 121 17.52 -13.68 16.21
C ASN A 121 16.37 -12.71 15.84
N THR A 122 16.32 -11.53 16.44
CA THR A 122 15.30 -10.51 16.13
C THR A 122 15.47 -9.95 14.73
N ILE A 123 16.70 -9.68 14.29
CA ILE A 123 16.97 -9.22 12.92
C ILE A 123 16.64 -10.32 11.92
N LEU A 124 17.01 -11.58 12.18
CA LEU A 124 16.69 -12.71 11.31
C LEU A 124 15.17 -12.93 11.21
N LEU A 125 14.46 -12.87 12.32
CA LEU A 125 12.99 -13.02 12.34
C LEU A 125 12.28 -11.83 11.71
N SER A 126 12.85 -10.61 11.75
CA SER A 126 12.29 -9.44 11.09
C SER A 126 12.25 -9.54 9.55
N PHE A 127 12.95 -10.52 8.97
CA PHE A 127 12.85 -10.82 7.53
C PHE A 127 11.44 -11.31 7.14
N ILE A 128 10.66 -11.83 8.08
CA ILE A 128 9.22 -12.05 7.89
C ILE A 128 8.47 -10.94 8.63
N PRO A 129 7.66 -10.12 7.94
CA PRO A 129 6.98 -8.99 8.56
C PRO A 129 6.20 -9.39 9.80
N GLY A 130 6.48 -8.70 10.91
CA GLY A 130 5.83 -8.92 12.20
C GLY A 130 6.46 -9.97 13.12
N LEU A 131 7.24 -10.93 12.63
CA LEU A 131 7.80 -11.99 13.50
C LEU A 131 8.87 -11.46 14.47
N GLY A 132 9.69 -10.50 14.03
CA GLY A 132 10.67 -9.86 14.91
C GLY A 132 10.02 -9.12 16.09
N HIS A 133 8.86 -8.48 15.87
CA HIS A 133 8.09 -7.82 16.93
C HIS A 133 7.49 -8.81 17.92
N LEU A 134 7.01 -9.97 17.44
CA LEU A 134 6.52 -11.04 18.32
C LEU A 134 7.63 -11.54 19.25
N GLN A 135 8.87 -11.69 18.75
CA GLN A 135 10.00 -12.09 19.58
C GLN A 135 10.35 -11.03 20.64
N LEU A 136 10.20 -9.75 20.31
CA LEU A 136 10.39 -8.65 21.27
C LEU A 136 9.29 -8.58 22.34
N GLY A 137 8.23 -9.39 22.22
CA GLY A 137 7.08 -9.41 23.14
C GLY A 137 5.95 -8.46 22.72
N MET A 138 6.05 -7.79 21.57
CA MET A 138 5.02 -6.90 21.04
C MET A 138 4.03 -7.69 20.17
N MET A 139 3.11 -8.39 20.82
CA MET A 139 2.15 -9.30 20.19
C MET A 139 1.26 -8.55 19.19
N GLN A 140 0.69 -7.42 19.61
CA GLN A 140 -0.26 -6.65 18.80
C GLN A 140 0.43 -6.03 17.58
N ARG A 141 1.62 -5.48 17.77
CA ARG A 141 2.40 -4.88 16.67
C ARG A 141 2.85 -5.90 15.64
N GLY A 142 3.33 -7.06 16.10
CA GLY A 142 3.74 -8.16 15.23
C GLY A 142 2.59 -8.74 14.42
N LEU A 143 1.44 -8.99 15.06
CA LEU A 143 0.23 -9.43 14.37
C LEU A 143 -0.27 -8.40 13.36
N ALA A 144 -0.22 -7.10 13.70
CA ALA A 144 -0.66 -6.05 12.80
C ALA A 144 0.17 -6.03 11.49
N PHE A 145 1.49 -6.18 11.56
CA PHE A 145 2.33 -6.28 10.36
C PHE A 145 2.12 -7.57 9.58
N LEU A 146 1.90 -8.69 10.27
CA LEU A 146 1.58 -9.98 9.64
C LEU A 146 0.28 -9.88 8.82
N ILE A 147 -0.77 -9.34 9.43
CA ILE A 147 -2.08 -9.11 8.77
C ILE A 147 -1.93 -8.12 7.62
N ALA A 148 -1.21 -7.02 7.80
CA ALA A 148 -1.01 -6.03 6.75
C ALA A 148 -0.29 -6.63 5.53
N PHE A 149 0.78 -7.38 5.74
CA PHE A 149 1.58 -7.96 4.66
C PHE A 149 0.84 -9.11 3.94
N PHE A 150 0.42 -10.14 4.69
CA PHE A 150 -0.24 -11.30 4.10
C PHE A 150 -1.68 -10.99 3.64
N GLY A 151 -2.38 -10.09 4.33
CA GLY A 151 -3.69 -9.59 3.91
C GLY A 151 -3.62 -8.79 2.62
N ALA A 152 -2.64 -7.89 2.47
CA ALA A 152 -2.42 -7.18 1.21
C ALA A 152 -2.06 -8.14 0.07
N LEU A 153 -1.13 -9.09 0.30
CA LEU A 153 -0.76 -10.09 -0.69
C LEU A 153 -1.99 -10.89 -1.16
N THR A 154 -2.77 -11.40 -0.21
CA THR A 154 -3.99 -12.19 -0.51
C THR A 154 -5.01 -11.37 -1.28
N MET A 155 -5.25 -10.11 -0.86
CA MET A 155 -6.19 -9.22 -1.54
C MET A 155 -5.74 -8.89 -2.98
N ILE A 156 -4.47 -8.57 -3.18
CA ILE A 156 -3.93 -8.24 -4.51
C ILE A 156 -4.06 -9.44 -5.46
N VAL A 157 -3.66 -10.63 -5.00
CA VAL A 157 -3.77 -11.87 -5.79
C VAL A 157 -5.24 -12.20 -6.08
N PHE A 158 -6.12 -12.06 -5.08
CA PHE A 158 -7.56 -12.29 -5.24
C PHE A 158 -8.17 -11.35 -6.29
N VAL A 159 -7.92 -10.04 -6.18
CA VAL A 159 -8.44 -9.05 -7.14
C VAL A 159 -7.87 -9.30 -8.54
N ALA A 160 -6.58 -9.57 -8.67
CA ALA A 160 -5.96 -9.91 -9.96
C ALA A 160 -6.61 -11.16 -10.58
N SER A 161 -6.87 -12.19 -9.79
CA SER A 161 -7.50 -13.44 -10.24
C SER A 161 -8.97 -13.26 -10.62
N VAL A 162 -9.75 -12.51 -9.83
CA VAL A 162 -11.18 -12.29 -10.09
C VAL A 162 -11.38 -11.42 -11.32
N THR A 163 -10.50 -10.43 -11.53
CA THR A 163 -10.60 -9.48 -12.64
C THR A 163 -9.92 -9.95 -13.93
N ASN A 164 -9.16 -11.05 -13.90
CA ASN A 164 -8.32 -11.53 -15.02
C ASN A 164 -7.50 -10.39 -15.65
N SER A 165 -6.97 -9.49 -14.83
CA SER A 165 -6.26 -8.29 -15.30
C SER A 165 -4.89 -8.18 -14.64
N ASP A 166 -3.85 -8.31 -15.45
CA ASP A 166 -2.44 -8.21 -15.03
C ASP A 166 -2.08 -6.84 -14.44
N ARG A 167 -2.90 -5.81 -14.72
CA ARG A 167 -2.72 -4.45 -14.19
C ARG A 167 -2.67 -4.42 -12.66
N PHE A 168 -3.34 -5.34 -11.97
CA PHE A 168 -3.35 -5.37 -10.51
C PHE A 168 -2.04 -5.89 -9.90
N ILE A 169 -1.17 -6.55 -10.69
CA ILE A 169 0.14 -7.03 -10.24
C ILE A 169 1.05 -5.85 -9.83
N VAL A 170 0.84 -4.65 -10.38
CA VAL A 170 1.60 -3.44 -10.00
C VAL A 170 1.46 -3.15 -8.50
N PHE A 171 0.32 -3.46 -7.88
CA PHE A 171 0.10 -3.28 -6.45
C PHE A 171 0.95 -4.21 -5.57
N LEU A 172 1.53 -5.28 -6.12
CA LEU A 172 2.50 -6.12 -5.41
C LEU A 172 3.71 -5.30 -4.93
N GLY A 173 4.00 -4.16 -5.59
CA GLY A 173 5.01 -3.19 -5.16
C GLY A 173 4.78 -2.58 -3.76
N VAL A 174 3.57 -2.69 -3.20
CA VAL A 174 3.28 -2.27 -1.82
C VAL A 174 3.91 -3.21 -0.78
N LEU A 175 4.04 -4.50 -1.09
CA LEU A 175 4.59 -5.50 -0.17
C LEU A 175 6.04 -5.23 0.26
N PRO A 176 7.01 -4.95 -0.64
CA PRO A 176 8.38 -4.62 -0.22
C PRO A 176 8.45 -3.34 0.62
N ILE A 177 7.51 -2.40 0.43
CA ILE A 177 7.42 -1.18 1.25
C ILE A 177 6.99 -1.53 2.68
N ILE A 178 5.93 -2.33 2.83
CA ILE A 178 5.47 -2.84 4.15
C ILE A 178 6.59 -3.64 4.83
N TRP A 179 7.28 -4.49 4.07
CA TRP A 179 8.39 -5.31 4.57
C TRP A 179 9.55 -4.47 5.09
N LEU A 180 10.05 -3.51 4.28
CA LEU A 180 11.12 -2.60 4.69
C LEU A 180 10.75 -1.80 5.94
N TYR A 181 9.53 -1.29 5.99
CA TYR A 181 9.03 -0.55 7.14
C TYR A 181 8.99 -1.43 8.39
N SER A 182 8.43 -2.66 8.29
CA SER A 182 8.38 -3.61 9.40
C SER A 182 9.78 -3.96 9.92
N LEU A 183 10.75 -4.17 9.03
CA LEU A 183 12.14 -4.43 9.39
C LEU A 183 12.75 -3.24 10.14
N PHE A 184 12.64 -2.03 9.58
CA PHE A 184 13.18 -0.82 10.20
C PHE A 184 12.54 -0.52 11.56
N ASP A 185 11.23 -0.73 11.68
CA ASP A 185 10.47 -0.58 12.90
C ASP A 185 10.91 -1.59 13.98
N CYS A 186 11.14 -2.85 13.60
CA CYS A 186 11.63 -3.88 14.50
C CYS A 186 13.05 -3.54 15.02
N VAL A 187 13.95 -3.08 14.15
CA VAL A 187 15.31 -2.67 14.52
C VAL A 187 15.28 -1.49 15.50
N GLN A 188 14.43 -0.48 15.27
CA GLN A 188 14.26 0.64 16.19
C GLN A 188 13.74 0.20 17.57
N GLN A 189 12.74 -0.68 17.60
CA GLN A 189 12.20 -1.18 18.87
C GLN A 189 13.21 -2.04 19.63
N LEU A 190 14.02 -2.83 18.92
CA LEU A 190 15.15 -3.54 19.53
C LEU A 190 16.17 -2.56 20.14
N GLN A 191 16.49 -1.44 19.45
CA GLN A 191 17.39 -0.42 19.99
C GLN A 191 16.83 0.26 21.25
N ARG A 192 15.53 0.60 21.26
CA ARG A 192 14.85 1.17 22.43
C ARG A 192 14.86 0.22 23.63
N LYS A 193 14.55 -1.06 23.40
CA LYS A 193 14.64 -2.10 24.44
C LYS A 193 16.05 -2.18 25.03
N ARG A 194 17.09 -2.08 24.19
CA ARG A 194 18.49 -2.09 24.65
C ARG A 194 18.89 -0.83 25.41
N GLN A 195 18.25 0.30 25.15
CA GLN A 195 18.43 1.54 25.92
C GLN A 195 17.70 1.51 27.28
N GLY A 196 17.00 0.41 27.60
CA GLY A 196 16.25 0.25 28.84
C GLY A 196 14.85 0.86 28.80
N GLU A 197 14.37 1.27 27.63
CA GLU A 197 13.00 1.76 27.48
C GLU A 197 11.99 0.61 27.59
N MET A 198 10.87 0.84 28.28
CA MET A 198 9.78 -0.12 28.32
C MET A 198 9.06 -0.14 26.96
N LEU A 199 9.03 -1.30 26.31
CA LEU A 199 8.27 -1.47 25.08
C LEU A 199 6.77 -1.51 25.39
N LEU A 200 6.02 -0.65 24.70
CA LEU A 200 4.58 -0.58 24.80
C LEU A 200 3.96 -1.39 23.64
N ASP A 201 3.16 -2.41 23.96
CA ASP A 201 2.51 -3.24 22.95
C ASP A 201 1.26 -2.52 22.42
N ARG A 202 1.46 -1.79 21.32
CA ARG A 202 0.42 -1.10 20.56
C ARG A 202 0.57 -1.44 19.09
N THR A 203 -0.54 -1.38 18.36
CA THR A 203 -0.46 -1.54 16.91
C THR A 203 0.26 -0.35 16.28
N PHE A 204 0.90 -0.54 15.12
CA PHE A 204 1.51 0.57 14.38
C PHE A 204 0.49 1.65 13.98
N LEU A 205 -0.80 1.28 13.87
CA LEU A 205 -1.91 2.17 13.56
C LEU A 205 -2.25 3.07 14.76
N GLU A 206 -2.27 2.51 15.97
CA GLU A 206 -2.45 3.26 17.21
C GLU A 206 -1.30 4.22 17.49
N ASP A 207 -0.05 3.82 17.25
CA ASP A 207 1.10 4.74 17.36
C ASP A 207 0.99 5.92 16.38
N PHE A 208 0.50 5.65 15.18
CA PHE A 208 0.22 6.67 14.18
C PHE A 208 -0.96 7.57 14.59
N GLN A 209 -1.95 7.04 15.30
CA GLN A 209 -3.09 7.80 15.84
C GLN A 209 -2.72 8.61 17.09
N ALA A 210 -1.91 8.05 18.00
CA ALA A 210 -1.41 8.73 19.19
C ALA A 210 -0.49 9.91 18.82
N SER A 211 0.37 9.74 17.81
CA SER A 211 1.12 10.86 17.20
C SER A 211 0.20 11.95 16.60
N ARG A 212 -1.04 11.60 16.28
CA ARG A 212 -2.08 12.50 15.75
C ARG A 212 -2.90 13.16 16.87
N GLU A 213 -3.01 12.57 18.06
CA GLU A 213 -3.63 13.14 19.26
C GLU A 213 -2.71 14.15 19.98
N ASP A 214 -1.38 13.97 19.94
CA ASP A 214 -0.40 14.94 20.45
C ASP A 214 -0.29 16.24 19.62
N GLY A 215 -1.15 16.42 18.60
CA GLY A 215 -1.20 17.60 17.72
C GLY A 215 0.00 17.74 16.76
N LYS A 216 0.99 16.85 16.83
CA LYS A 216 2.20 16.89 16.02
C LYS A 216 2.16 15.86 14.88
N ARG A 217 1.41 16.16 13.81
CA ARG A 217 1.54 15.44 12.54
C ARG A 217 2.98 15.52 12.03
N SER A 218 3.50 14.42 11.51
CA SER A 218 4.86 14.39 10.98
C SER A 218 4.94 15.29 9.74
N LYS A 219 5.71 16.38 9.84
CA LYS A 219 5.94 17.32 8.73
C LYS A 219 6.52 16.60 7.51
N VAL A 220 7.38 15.61 7.74
CA VAL A 220 8.00 14.81 6.67
C VAL A 220 6.94 14.00 5.92
N ILE A 221 6.08 13.27 6.64
CA ILE A 221 4.99 12.49 6.02
C ILE A 221 4.03 13.43 5.28
N ALA A 222 3.68 14.57 5.89
CA ALA A 222 2.84 15.57 5.25
C ALA A 222 3.46 16.07 3.94
N THR A 223 4.77 16.33 3.89
CA THR A 223 5.49 16.77 2.69
C THR A 223 5.47 15.71 1.59
N PHE A 224 5.74 14.44 1.93
CA PHE A 224 5.65 13.35 0.96
C PHE A 224 4.23 13.16 0.43
N LEU A 225 3.23 13.22 1.30
CA LEU A 225 1.82 13.13 0.90
C LEU A 225 1.37 14.34 0.06
N SER A 226 2.03 15.50 0.21
CA SER A 226 1.72 16.70 -0.58
C SER A 226 2.10 16.57 -2.05
N ILE A 227 2.95 15.61 -2.42
CA ILE A 227 3.27 15.28 -3.82
C ILE A 227 2.01 14.87 -4.57
N VAL A 228 1.03 14.26 -3.89
CA VAL A 228 -0.28 13.98 -4.47
C VAL A 228 -1.22 15.15 -4.14
N PRO A 229 -1.75 15.86 -5.15
CA PRO A 229 -2.58 17.04 -4.91
C PRO A 229 -3.75 16.77 -3.94
N GLY A 230 -3.81 17.54 -2.86
CA GLY A 230 -4.86 17.46 -1.84
C GLY A 230 -4.63 16.41 -0.74
N VAL A 231 -3.75 15.42 -0.90
CA VAL A 231 -3.54 14.36 0.09
C VAL A 231 -2.76 14.87 1.32
N GLY A 232 -1.76 15.74 1.10
CA GLY A 232 -1.06 16.42 2.20
C GLY A 232 -2.00 17.24 3.09
N HIS A 233 -2.94 17.99 2.49
CA HIS A 233 -3.97 18.74 3.21
C HIS A 233 -4.89 17.83 4.03
N LEU A 234 -5.35 16.71 3.47
CA LEU A 234 -6.15 15.72 4.18
C LEU A 234 -5.41 15.15 5.39
N TYR A 235 -4.10 14.91 5.26
CA TYR A 235 -3.27 14.43 6.37
C TYR A 235 -3.17 15.46 7.51
N LEU A 236 -3.09 16.75 7.17
CA LEU A 236 -3.10 17.87 8.12
C LEU A 236 -4.47 18.13 8.75
N GLY A 237 -5.53 17.47 8.27
CA GLY A 237 -6.91 17.69 8.73
C GLY A 237 -7.67 18.79 7.99
N LEU A 238 -7.10 19.34 6.91
CA LEU A 238 -7.73 20.32 6.02
C LEU A 238 -8.59 19.60 4.98
N GLN A 239 -9.73 19.06 5.42
CA GLN A 239 -10.57 18.18 4.60
C GLN A 239 -11.19 18.89 3.41
N LYS A 240 -11.82 20.05 3.63
CA LYS A 240 -12.49 20.81 2.57
C LYS A 240 -11.50 21.24 1.51
N ARG A 241 -10.36 21.75 1.95
CA ARG A 241 -9.29 22.22 1.07
C ARG A 241 -8.65 21.09 0.26
N GLY A 242 -8.27 20.01 0.94
CA GLY A 242 -7.66 18.84 0.30
C GLY A 242 -8.57 18.19 -0.72
N LEU A 243 -9.84 18.00 -0.38
CA LEU A 243 -10.83 17.43 -1.31
C LEU A 243 -11.03 18.32 -2.54
N GLN A 244 -11.11 19.65 -2.38
CA GLN A 244 -11.25 20.56 -3.51
C GLN A 244 -10.05 20.51 -4.47
N LEU A 245 -8.83 20.48 -3.94
CA LEU A 245 -7.62 20.36 -4.75
C LEU A 245 -7.53 19.02 -5.46
N MET A 246 -7.90 17.93 -4.77
CA MET A 246 -7.92 16.60 -5.34
C MET A 246 -8.94 16.50 -6.48
N ILE A 247 -10.17 16.96 -6.26
CA ILE A 247 -11.21 17.01 -7.29
C ILE A 247 -10.75 17.90 -8.45
N ALA A 248 -10.26 19.10 -8.18
CA ALA A 248 -9.81 20.01 -9.23
C ALA A 248 -8.70 19.40 -10.09
N PHE A 249 -7.71 18.74 -9.47
CA PHE A 249 -6.60 18.11 -10.18
C PHE A 249 -7.07 16.95 -11.07
N PHE A 250 -7.76 15.97 -10.51
CA PHE A 250 -8.21 14.79 -11.27
C PHE A 250 -9.28 15.15 -12.31
N LEU A 251 -10.22 16.04 -11.96
CA LEU A 251 -11.25 16.49 -12.89
C LEU A 251 -10.63 17.29 -14.04
N SER A 252 -9.59 18.09 -13.78
CA SER A 252 -8.86 18.80 -14.85
C SER A 252 -8.16 17.82 -15.79
N ILE A 253 -7.45 16.81 -15.26
CA ILE A 253 -6.84 15.76 -16.10
C ILE A 253 -7.90 15.09 -16.97
N TYR A 254 -9.01 14.68 -16.35
CA TYR A 254 -10.09 14.00 -17.05
C TYR A 254 -10.72 14.86 -18.15
N ILE A 255 -11.07 16.12 -17.85
CA ILE A 255 -11.66 17.02 -18.85
C ILE A 255 -10.67 17.30 -19.98
N LEU A 256 -9.39 17.54 -19.67
CA LEU A 256 -8.37 17.81 -20.68
C LEU A 256 -8.12 16.60 -21.58
N ASP A 257 -8.16 15.39 -21.03
CA ASP A 257 -8.00 14.14 -21.77
C ASP A 257 -9.21 13.87 -22.67
N VAL A 258 -10.43 13.88 -22.10
CA VAL A 258 -11.69 13.62 -22.82
C VAL A 258 -11.91 14.61 -23.96
N LEU A 259 -11.65 15.91 -23.73
CA LEU A 259 -11.79 16.94 -24.74
C LEU A 259 -10.55 17.10 -25.64
N ARG A 260 -9.50 16.27 -25.42
CA ARG A 260 -8.20 16.33 -26.12
C ARG A 260 -7.59 17.74 -26.14
N LEU A 261 -7.66 18.45 -25.03
CA LEU A 261 -7.20 19.84 -24.89
C LEU A 261 -5.68 19.91 -24.65
N SER A 262 -4.90 19.40 -25.60
CA SER A 262 -3.43 19.29 -25.50
C SER A 262 -2.73 20.60 -25.15
N ILE A 263 -3.18 21.72 -25.74
CA ILE A 263 -2.62 23.05 -25.48
C ILE A 263 -2.83 23.50 -24.03
N PHE A 264 -3.81 22.97 -23.30
CA PHE A 264 -4.08 23.31 -21.90
C PHE A 264 -3.45 22.33 -20.91
N LEU A 265 -2.68 21.32 -21.38
CA LEU A 265 -1.98 20.39 -20.50
C LEU A 265 -0.98 21.07 -19.55
N PHE A 266 -0.48 22.27 -19.89
CA PHE A 266 0.37 23.06 -18.98
C PHE A 266 -0.37 23.47 -17.68
N LEU A 267 -1.69 23.43 -17.64
CA LEU A 267 -2.47 23.71 -16.44
C LEU A 267 -2.28 22.63 -15.37
N ILE A 268 -2.01 21.39 -15.76
CA ILE A 268 -1.80 20.26 -14.84
C ILE A 268 -0.58 20.49 -13.92
N PRO A 269 0.63 20.76 -14.42
CA PRO A 269 1.76 21.06 -13.55
C PRO A 269 1.53 22.34 -12.74
N ILE A 270 0.83 23.36 -13.26
CA ILE A 270 0.50 24.57 -12.49
C ILE A 270 -0.39 24.23 -11.28
N LEU A 271 -1.46 23.47 -11.48
CA LEU A 271 -2.35 23.02 -10.41
C LEU A 271 -1.61 22.12 -9.41
N TRP A 272 -0.70 21.28 -9.90
CA TRP A 272 0.14 20.43 -9.07
C TRP A 272 1.05 21.28 -8.16
N PHE A 273 1.82 22.21 -8.73
CA PHE A 273 2.72 23.09 -7.98
C PHE A 273 1.94 23.95 -6.98
N TYR A 274 0.79 24.49 -7.38
CA TYR A 274 -0.08 25.24 -6.49
C TYR A 274 -0.48 24.38 -5.28
N SER A 275 -1.00 23.17 -5.51
CA SER A 275 -1.39 22.25 -4.44
C SER A 275 -0.21 21.87 -3.54
N PHE A 276 0.95 21.56 -4.13
CA PHE A 276 2.15 21.18 -3.40
C PHE A 276 2.67 22.31 -2.49
N PHE A 277 2.84 23.52 -3.03
CA PHE A 277 3.29 24.68 -2.25
C PHE A 277 2.28 25.11 -1.20
N ASP A 278 1.00 25.03 -1.53
CA ASP A 278 -0.07 25.32 -0.59
C ASP A 278 -0.02 24.37 0.62
N ALA A 279 0.19 23.08 0.39
CA ALA A 279 0.37 22.12 1.47
C ALA A 279 1.62 22.42 2.31
N LEU A 280 2.77 22.71 1.67
CA LEU A 280 4.01 23.10 2.37
C LEU A 280 3.82 24.33 3.27
N GLN A 281 3.03 25.31 2.83
CA GLN A 281 2.72 26.49 3.62
C GLN A 281 1.90 26.14 4.88
N HIS A 282 0.98 25.18 4.81
CA HIS A 282 0.24 24.70 5.97
C HIS A 282 1.10 23.83 6.89
N ILE A 283 2.02 23.04 6.34
CA ILE A 283 3.00 22.25 7.11
C ILE A 283 3.93 23.15 7.91
N SER A 284 4.37 24.29 7.35
CA SER A 284 5.23 25.24 8.07
C SER A 284 4.50 25.91 9.23
N LYS A 285 3.21 26.22 9.06
CA LYS A 285 2.34 26.84 10.08
C LYS A 285 1.88 25.86 11.17
N GLN A 286 1.99 24.56 10.91
CA GLN A 286 1.60 23.51 11.84
C GLN A 286 2.39 23.63 13.16
N GLY A 287 1.66 23.89 14.25
CA GLY A 287 2.19 24.06 15.62
C GLY A 287 2.44 25.51 16.03
N GLN A 288 2.26 26.49 15.14
CA GLN A 288 2.33 27.93 15.45
C GLN A 288 0.94 28.57 15.51
N GLU A 289 0.04 28.15 14.62
CA GLU A 289 -1.33 28.66 14.52
C GLU A 289 -2.34 27.50 14.41
N PRO A 290 -3.57 27.64 14.94
CA PRO A 290 -4.63 26.68 14.69
C PRO A 290 -4.98 26.67 13.19
N LEU A 291 -4.77 25.54 12.54
CA LEU A 291 -5.11 25.36 11.13
C LEU A 291 -6.64 25.48 10.95
N LYS A 292 -7.09 26.49 10.20
CA LYS A 292 -8.50 26.67 9.85
C LYS A 292 -8.77 26.00 8.50
N ASP A 293 -9.69 25.03 8.48
CA ASP A 293 -10.13 24.37 7.24
C ASP A 293 -11.12 25.25 6.46
N VAL A 294 -10.56 26.22 5.74
CA VAL A 294 -11.29 27.10 4.82
C VAL A 294 -11.13 26.54 3.40
N PRO A 295 -12.23 26.34 2.65
CA PRO A 295 -12.13 25.93 1.25
C PRO A 295 -11.40 27.00 0.42
N ILE A 296 -10.70 26.58 -0.64
CA ILE A 296 -10.01 27.51 -1.56
C ILE A 296 -11.04 28.27 -2.41
N VAL A 297 -12.14 27.58 -2.75
CA VAL A 297 -13.24 28.15 -3.52
C VAL A 297 -14.51 28.00 -2.71
N ASP A 298 -14.91 29.08 -2.01
CA ASP A 298 -16.18 29.16 -1.29
C ASP A 298 -17.39 28.95 -2.22
N TRP A 299 -17.24 29.34 -3.49
CA TRP A 299 -18.30 29.34 -4.50
C TRP A 299 -18.72 27.93 -4.96
N LEU A 300 -17.82 26.93 -4.90
CA LEU A 300 -18.08 25.58 -5.42
C LEU A 300 -19.18 24.85 -4.62
N VAL A 301 -19.22 25.05 -3.30
CA VAL A 301 -20.27 24.49 -2.44
C VAL A 301 -21.62 25.14 -2.72
N ASN A 302 -21.62 26.43 -3.10
CA ASN A 302 -22.84 27.20 -3.32
C ASN A 302 -23.39 27.10 -4.77
N HIS A 303 -22.62 26.54 -5.72
CA HIS A 303 -22.96 26.47 -7.15
C HIS A 303 -23.00 25.04 -7.70
N GLN A 304 -23.67 24.13 -6.96
CA GLN A 304 -23.95 22.75 -7.42
C GLN A 304 -24.56 22.70 -8.83
N LYS A 305 -25.29 23.75 -9.25
CA LYS A 305 -25.84 23.90 -10.61
C LYS A 305 -24.75 23.87 -11.70
N TRP A 306 -23.59 24.48 -11.47
CA TRP A 306 -22.50 24.47 -12.45
C TRP A 306 -21.80 23.12 -12.53
N VAL A 307 -21.61 22.45 -11.38
CA VAL A 307 -21.10 21.07 -11.34
C VAL A 307 -22.05 20.14 -12.11
N GLY A 308 -23.37 20.28 -11.88
CA GLY A 308 -24.40 19.55 -12.62
C GLY A 308 -24.40 19.85 -14.12
N MET A 309 -24.18 21.12 -14.52
CA MET A 309 -24.11 21.51 -15.93
C MET A 309 -22.89 20.89 -16.63
N VAL A 310 -21.71 20.88 -15.97
CA VAL A 310 -20.51 20.23 -16.50
C VAL A 310 -20.76 18.73 -16.66
N LEU A 311 -21.35 18.08 -15.64
CA LEU A 311 -21.64 16.65 -15.69
C LEU A 311 -22.67 16.30 -16.80
N LEU A 312 -23.71 17.12 -16.96
CA LEU A 312 -24.70 16.97 -18.02
C LEU A 312 -24.06 17.11 -19.41
N ALA A 313 -23.25 18.16 -19.62
CA ALA A 313 -22.54 18.38 -20.88
C ALA A 313 -21.62 17.21 -21.23
N LEU A 314 -20.92 16.66 -20.23
CA LEU A 314 -20.03 15.53 -20.37
C LEU A 314 -20.79 14.23 -20.68
N GLY A 315 -21.95 14.00 -20.05
CA GLY A 315 -22.84 12.89 -20.38
C GLY A 315 -23.42 12.98 -21.80
N VAL A 316 -23.84 14.17 -22.23
CA VAL A 316 -24.32 14.41 -23.61
C VAL A 316 -23.19 14.21 -24.63
N TYR A 317 -21.97 14.63 -24.31
CA TYR A 317 -20.79 14.39 -25.14
C TYR A 317 -20.59 12.88 -25.39
N TYR A 318 -20.56 12.05 -24.34
CA TYR A 318 -20.41 10.61 -24.51
C TYR A 318 -21.57 9.95 -25.25
N LEU A 319 -22.80 10.37 -24.99
CA LEU A 319 -23.96 9.82 -25.70
C LEU A 319 -23.87 10.14 -27.20
N THR A 320 -23.40 11.34 -27.53
CA THR A 320 -23.13 11.74 -28.91
C THR A 320 -22.00 10.90 -29.50
N ASP A 321 -20.88 10.78 -28.79
CA ASP A 321 -19.68 10.10 -29.27
C ASP A 321 -19.90 8.60 -29.51
N GLU A 322 -20.42 7.90 -28.50
CA GLU A 322 -20.56 6.44 -28.51
C GLU A 322 -21.81 5.97 -29.24
N MET A 323 -22.95 6.65 -29.05
CA MET A 323 -24.23 6.20 -29.60
C MET A 323 -24.54 6.89 -30.93
N LEU A 324 -24.50 8.23 -30.98
CA LEU A 324 -24.95 8.97 -32.15
C LEU A 324 -23.95 8.83 -33.31
N LEU A 325 -22.66 9.11 -33.10
CA LEU A 325 -21.66 9.06 -34.15
C LEU A 325 -21.44 7.63 -34.66
N THR A 326 -21.43 6.63 -33.77
CA THR A 326 -21.35 5.21 -34.17
C THR A 326 -22.56 4.78 -35.01
N ALA A 327 -23.77 5.23 -34.65
CA ALA A 327 -24.97 4.97 -35.46
C ALA A 327 -24.92 5.69 -36.81
N LEU A 328 -24.41 6.92 -36.84
CA LEU A 328 -24.27 7.72 -38.06
C LEU A 328 -23.24 7.13 -39.03
N ASP A 329 -22.09 6.66 -38.52
CA ASP A 329 -21.08 5.96 -39.32
C ASP A 329 -21.61 4.65 -39.89
N ARG A 330 -22.52 3.97 -39.17
CA ARG A 330 -23.19 2.76 -39.69
C ARG A 330 -24.13 3.09 -40.85
N TRP A 331 -24.83 4.21 -40.80
CA TRP A 331 -25.75 4.65 -41.87
C TRP A 331 -25.01 5.30 -43.05
N PHE A 332 -23.88 5.97 -42.80
CA PHE A 332 -23.10 6.69 -43.80
C PHE A 332 -21.59 6.35 -43.73
N PRO A 333 -21.20 5.10 -44.04
CA PRO A 333 -19.83 4.61 -43.83
C PRO A 333 -18.77 5.29 -44.72
N LYS A 334 -19.18 5.94 -45.82
CA LYS A 334 -18.25 6.61 -46.74
C LYS A 334 -17.81 8.00 -46.27
N GLU A 335 -18.64 8.66 -45.46
CA GLU A 335 -18.44 10.06 -45.07
C GLU A 335 -17.52 10.21 -43.84
N GLN A 336 -17.21 9.11 -43.13
CA GLN A 336 -16.30 9.10 -41.97
C GLN A 336 -16.61 10.21 -40.95
N ILE A 337 -17.89 10.31 -40.58
CA ILE A 337 -18.42 11.45 -39.84
C ILE A 337 -17.82 11.50 -38.44
N SER A 338 -17.58 10.35 -37.81
CA SER A 338 -16.88 10.28 -36.51
C SER A 338 -15.51 10.95 -36.55
N ILE A 339 -14.68 10.65 -37.55
CA ILE A 339 -13.31 11.18 -37.69
C ILE A 339 -13.35 12.70 -37.89
N LEU A 340 -14.25 13.19 -38.74
CA LEU A 340 -14.42 14.62 -38.98
C LEU A 340 -14.89 15.33 -37.71
N PHE A 341 -15.89 14.77 -37.01
CA PHE A 341 -16.40 15.32 -35.77
C PHE A 341 -15.28 15.45 -34.74
N HIS A 342 -14.51 14.39 -34.50
CA HIS A 342 -13.40 14.38 -33.55
C HIS A 342 -12.37 15.48 -33.83
N ARG A 343 -11.99 15.64 -35.11
CA ARG A 343 -10.97 16.62 -35.53
C ARG A 343 -11.46 18.07 -35.37
N TYR A 344 -12.69 18.37 -35.78
CA TYR A 344 -13.20 19.74 -35.73
C TYR A 344 -13.72 20.12 -34.34
N PHE A 345 -14.35 19.19 -33.62
CA PHE A 345 -14.89 19.45 -32.28
C PHE A 345 -13.80 19.96 -31.33
N GLN A 346 -12.64 19.28 -31.28
CA GLN A 346 -11.50 19.70 -30.48
C GLN A 346 -11.04 21.12 -30.85
N THR A 347 -10.89 21.40 -32.15
CA THR A 347 -10.46 22.71 -32.66
C THR A 347 -11.46 23.81 -32.29
N VAL A 348 -12.76 23.53 -32.40
CA VAL A 348 -13.84 24.46 -32.06
C VAL A 348 -13.84 24.74 -30.56
N VAL A 349 -13.76 23.71 -29.71
CA VAL A 349 -13.73 23.88 -28.25
C VAL A 349 -12.52 24.70 -27.82
N VAL A 350 -11.31 24.37 -28.31
CA VAL A 350 -10.09 25.13 -28.02
C VAL A 350 -10.24 26.59 -28.45
N SER A 351 -10.75 26.83 -29.66
CA SER A 351 -10.92 28.19 -30.19
C SER A 351 -11.91 29.00 -29.36
N ILE A 352 -13.05 28.42 -28.97
CA ILE A 352 -14.05 29.07 -28.11
C ILE A 352 -13.44 29.38 -26.74
N LEU A 353 -12.68 28.45 -26.13
CA LEU A 353 -12.03 28.67 -24.85
C LEU A 353 -11.00 29.80 -24.90
N LEU A 354 -10.17 29.85 -25.94
CA LEU A 354 -9.15 30.89 -26.10
C LEU A 354 -9.77 32.25 -26.39
N ILE A 355 -10.74 32.34 -27.32
CA ILE A 355 -11.43 33.58 -27.65
C ILE A 355 -12.21 34.09 -26.44
N GLY A 356 -12.99 33.23 -25.78
CA GLY A 356 -13.76 33.59 -24.60
C GLY A 356 -12.88 34.01 -23.42
N GLY A 357 -11.79 33.27 -23.18
CA GLY A 357 -10.79 33.62 -22.17
C GLY A 357 -10.12 34.97 -22.45
N GLY A 358 -9.69 35.20 -23.68
CA GLY A 358 -9.09 36.46 -24.13
C GLY A 358 -10.03 37.66 -23.96
N LEU A 359 -11.29 37.53 -24.42
CA LEU A 359 -12.30 38.59 -24.26
C LEU A 359 -12.60 38.89 -22.79
N ARG A 360 -12.67 37.86 -21.94
CA ARG A 360 -12.91 38.05 -20.50
C ARG A 360 -11.76 38.77 -19.80
N LEU A 361 -10.51 38.48 -20.19
CA LEU A 361 -9.33 39.18 -19.65
C LEU A 361 -9.32 40.65 -20.08
N LEU A 362 -9.68 40.94 -21.33
CA LEU A 362 -9.79 42.31 -21.85
C LEU A 362 -10.90 43.12 -21.13
N ALA A 363 -11.98 42.46 -20.71
CA ALA A 363 -13.10 43.11 -20.01
C ALA A 363 -12.85 43.38 -18.51
N GLY A 364 -11.83 42.78 -17.88
CA GLY A 364 -11.63 42.77 -16.42
C GLY A 364 -10.95 44.01 -15.80
N GLY A 365 -10.66 45.05 -16.57
CA GLY A 365 -9.81 46.18 -16.17
C GLY A 365 -10.50 47.41 -15.59
N ASN A 366 -11.41 47.30 -14.63
CA ASN A 366 -11.89 48.50 -13.91
C ASN A 366 -12.33 48.23 -12.47
N ARG A 367 -11.35 48.19 -11.55
CA ARG A 367 -11.56 48.50 -10.13
C ARG A 367 -10.63 49.64 -9.75
N ARG A 368 -11.17 50.86 -9.67
CA ARG A 368 -10.46 52.06 -9.18
C ARG A 368 -10.00 51.83 -7.73
N PRO A 369 -8.79 52.27 -7.36
CA PRO A 369 -8.38 52.27 -5.96
C PRO A 369 -9.18 53.35 -5.21
N SER A 370 -9.97 52.95 -4.23
CA SER A 370 -10.59 53.86 -3.28
C SER A 370 -9.51 54.48 -2.40
N ASP A 371 -9.39 55.79 -2.56
CA ASP A 371 -8.46 56.70 -1.92
C ASP A 371 -8.41 56.54 -0.39
N HIS A 372 -7.20 56.38 0.14
CA HIS A 372 -6.92 56.34 1.57
C HIS A 372 -7.01 57.79 2.08
N LYS A 373 -8.17 58.21 2.56
CA LYS A 373 -8.29 59.52 3.22
C LYS A 373 -7.64 59.45 4.60
N LYS A 374 -6.36 59.86 4.67
CA LYS A 374 -5.74 60.40 5.89
C LYS A 374 -6.37 61.76 6.19
N ARG A 375 -7.08 61.88 7.30
CA ARG A 375 -6.90 62.91 8.33
C ARG A 375 -7.83 62.66 9.50
#